data_AF-A0A6M1T7P5-F1
#
_entry.id   AF-A0A6M1T7P5-F1
#
_cell.length_a   1.000
_cell.length_b   1.000
_cell.length_c   1.000
_cell.angle_alpha   90.00
_cell.angle_beta   90.00
_cell.angle_gamma   90.00
#
_symmetry.space_group_name_H-M   'P 1'
#
loop_
_entity.id
_entity.type
_entity.pdbx_description
1 polymer ?
#
loop_
_entity_poly.entity_id
_entity_poly.type
_entity_poly.pdbx_seq_one_letter_code
_entity_poly.pdbx_strand_id
1 'polypeptide(L)'
;MKRFILFSKVILLGIILGGCYPYATPYTSSYGTNNSSNGQELCVKYQTQSGWSKGYSVDVNVMKGSTLNQKTGTYNYNSYSTYAIIFWSEDQASIIELSYFSGSFTAYGTQGTDQRGRKWQLSKTTLCY
;
A
#
# COMPACT_ATOMS: atom_id res chain seq x y z
N MET A 1 4.79 -4.55 -23.20
CA MET A 1 3.91 -5.38 -22.35
C MET A 1 4.30 -5.18 -20.90
N LYS A 2 3.45 -4.53 -20.09
CA LYS A 2 3.72 -4.32 -18.65
C LYS A 2 3.33 -5.60 -17.91
N ARG A 3 4.34 -6.32 -17.39
CA ARG A 3 4.15 -7.59 -16.68
C ARG A 3 3.43 -7.33 -15.36
N PHE A 4 2.34 -8.04 -15.13
CA PHE A 4 1.64 -8.11 -13.85
C PHE A 4 2.58 -8.75 -12.82
N ILE A 5 2.95 -8.00 -11.80
CA ILE A 5 3.65 -8.56 -10.64
C ILE A 5 2.54 -9.00 -9.68
N LEU A 6 2.24 -10.29 -9.68
CA LEU A 6 1.46 -10.97 -8.65
C LEU A 6 2.22 -10.82 -7.34
N PHE A 7 1.81 -9.87 -6.51
CA PHE A 7 2.28 -9.78 -5.14
C PHE A 7 1.59 -10.84 -4.32
N SER A 8 1.94 -12.11 -4.53
CA SER A 8 1.54 -13.15 -3.59
C SER A 8 2.13 -12.77 -2.22
N LYS A 9 1.25 -12.57 -1.23
CA LYS A 9 1.59 -12.17 0.16
C LYS A 9 2.73 -13.00 0.79
N VAL A 10 3.02 -14.16 0.21
CA VAL A 10 4.11 -15.08 0.55
C VAL A 10 5.51 -14.44 0.45
N ILE A 11 5.77 -13.53 -0.49
CA ILE A 11 7.13 -12.97 -0.66
C ILE A 11 7.45 -11.85 0.35
N LEU A 12 6.44 -11.15 0.89
CA LEU A 12 6.67 -10.18 1.96
C LEU A 12 6.58 -10.77 3.38
N LEU A 13 5.93 -11.94 3.54
CA LEU A 13 5.93 -12.70 4.80
C LEU A 13 7.15 -13.63 4.95
N GLY A 14 7.80 -14.03 3.84
CA GLY A 14 8.93 -14.96 3.84
C GLY A 14 10.29 -14.41 4.32
N ILE A 15 10.38 -13.15 4.76
CA ILE A 15 11.62 -12.59 5.34
C ILE A 15 11.53 -12.45 6.87
N ILE A 16 10.34 -12.56 7.48
CA ILE A 16 10.22 -12.34 8.93
C ILE A 16 10.01 -13.62 9.74
N LEU A 17 9.39 -14.68 9.22
CA LEU A 17 9.22 -15.89 10.02
C LEU A 17 9.36 -17.15 9.16
N GLY A 18 10.44 -17.90 9.39
CA GLY A 18 10.46 -19.32 9.08
C GLY A 18 9.36 -20.00 9.91
N GLY A 19 8.33 -20.50 9.26
CA GLY A 19 7.23 -21.16 9.95
C GLY A 19 6.03 -21.41 9.04
N CYS A 20 5.74 -22.69 8.82
CA CYS A 20 4.62 -23.29 8.10
C CYS A 20 3.25 -22.60 8.33
N TYR A 21 2.46 -22.46 7.26
CA TYR A 21 1.02 -22.15 7.29
C TYR A 21 0.20 -23.30 7.90
N PRO A 22 -0.99 -23.06 8.47
CA PRO A 22 -2.21 -23.12 7.64
C PRO A 22 -3.34 -22.13 8.01
N TYR A 23 -4.22 -21.92 7.02
CA TYR A 23 -5.58 -21.32 6.99
C TYR A 23 -5.80 -19.84 7.37
N ALA A 24 -6.30 -19.10 6.38
CA ALA A 24 -6.75 -17.72 6.49
C ALA A 24 -8.17 -17.65 7.07
N THR A 25 -8.35 -16.88 8.14
CA THR A 25 -9.64 -16.27 8.51
C THR A 25 -9.63 -14.80 8.09
N PRO A 26 -10.75 -14.22 7.63
CA PRO A 26 -10.85 -12.78 7.47
C PRO A 26 -10.76 -12.12 8.86
N TYR A 27 -9.66 -11.41 9.15
CA TYR A 27 -9.53 -10.68 10.41
C TYR A 27 -10.43 -9.44 10.36
N THR A 28 -11.55 -9.52 11.09
CA THR A 28 -12.28 -8.35 11.56
C THR A 28 -11.42 -7.64 12.60
N SER A 29 -11.11 -6.36 12.36
CA SER A 29 -10.43 -5.52 13.35
C SER A 29 -11.25 -5.43 14.62
N SER A 30 -10.77 -6.08 15.69
CA SER A 30 -11.16 -5.80 17.06
C SER A 30 -9.92 -5.98 17.95
N TYR A 31 -9.50 -4.88 18.56
CA TYR A 31 -8.52 -4.79 19.65
C TYR A 31 -7.12 -5.40 19.42
N GLY A 32 -6.17 -4.49 19.19
CA GLY A 32 -4.77 -4.54 19.66
C GLY A 32 -4.04 -5.89 19.65
N THR A 33 -3.27 -6.13 18.59
CA THR A 33 -2.08 -6.99 18.66
C THR A 33 -0.90 -6.25 18.04
N ASN A 34 0.11 -5.99 18.87
CA ASN A 34 1.43 -5.51 18.47
C ASN A 34 2.09 -6.52 17.52
N ASN A 35 1.82 -6.44 16.23
CA ASN A 35 2.68 -6.98 15.20
C ASN A 35 3.36 -5.79 14.55
N SER A 36 4.68 -5.69 14.70
CA SER A 36 5.49 -4.65 14.07
C SER A 36 5.57 -4.89 12.56
N SER A 37 4.45 -4.67 11.87
CA SER A 37 4.38 -4.40 10.45
C SER A 37 4.17 -2.90 10.35
N ASN A 38 5.14 -2.17 9.79
CA ASN A 38 5.16 -0.71 9.63
C ASN A 38 4.07 -0.18 8.67
N GLY A 39 2.85 -0.72 8.73
CA GLY A 39 1.67 -0.19 8.07
C GLY A 39 1.11 0.98 8.87
N GLN A 40 0.74 2.04 8.16
CA GLN A 40 0.00 3.16 8.73
C GLN A 40 -1.44 3.04 8.27
N GLU A 41 -2.39 2.97 9.21
CA GLU A 41 -3.81 3.04 8.86
C GLU A 41 -4.13 4.43 8.31
N LEU A 42 -4.61 4.49 7.07
CA LEU A 42 -4.95 5.74 6.37
C LEU A 42 -6.30 5.62 5.68
N CYS A 43 -6.95 6.77 5.53
CA CYS A 43 -8.07 6.89 4.62
C CYS A 43 -7.57 7.16 3.20
N VAL A 44 -7.91 6.29 2.26
CA VAL A 44 -7.50 6.41 0.86
C VAL A 44 -8.70 6.61 -0.06
N LYS A 45 -8.52 7.41 -1.10
CA LYS A 45 -9.47 7.64 -2.19
C LYS A 45 -8.75 7.61 -3.52
N TYR A 46 -9.45 7.19 -4.57
CA TYR A 46 -8.91 7.21 -5.93
C TYR A 46 -9.86 7.92 -6.89
N GLN A 47 -9.29 8.50 -7.94
CA GLN A 47 -10.07 9.19 -8.96
C GLN A 47 -10.74 8.20 -9.92
N THR A 48 -12.01 8.46 -10.19
CA THR A 48 -12.87 7.77 -11.16
C THR A 48 -13.32 8.75 -12.23
N GLN A 49 -14.04 8.27 -13.26
CA GLN A 49 -14.59 9.14 -14.31
C GLN A 49 -15.61 10.15 -13.76
N SER A 50 -16.35 9.79 -12.71
CA SER A 50 -17.38 10.61 -12.07
C SER A 50 -16.89 11.42 -10.87
N GLY A 51 -15.59 11.41 -10.57
CA GLY A 51 -15.00 12.09 -9.40
C GLY A 51 -14.25 11.16 -8.46
N TRP A 52 -14.11 11.54 -7.19
CA TRP A 52 -13.44 10.71 -6.19
C TRP A 52 -14.29 9.51 -5.78
N SER A 53 -13.64 8.38 -5.52
CA SER A 53 -14.27 7.25 -4.85
C SER A 53 -14.69 7.60 -3.43
N LYS A 54 -15.50 6.74 -2.82
CA LYS A 54 -15.62 6.68 -1.36
C LYS A 54 -14.24 6.45 -0.70
N GLY A 55 -14.14 6.81 0.57
CA GLY A 55 -12.99 6.53 1.41
C GLY A 55 -12.89 5.06 1.79
N TYR A 56 -11.66 4.55 1.85
CA TYR A 56 -11.34 3.23 2.38
C TYR A 56 -10.29 3.37 3.49
N SER A 57 -10.59 2.88 4.70
CA SER A 57 -9.58 2.77 5.76
C SER A 57 -8.75 1.51 5.51
N VAL A 58 -7.44 1.67 5.30
CA VAL A 58 -6.54 0.58 4.94
C VAL A 58 -5.16 0.78 5.56
N ASP A 59 -4.47 -0.33 5.80
CA ASP A 59 -3.06 -0.33 6.17
C ASP A 59 -2.17 -0.04 4.95
N VAL A 60 -1.37 1.02 5.06
CA VAL A 60 -0.48 1.48 4.00
C VAL A 60 0.98 1.28 4.39
N ASN A 61 1.71 0.56 3.56
CA ASN A 61 3.17 0.40 3.71
C ASN A 61 3.88 1.44 2.84
N VAL A 62 4.85 2.15 3.40
CA VAL A 62 5.64 3.15 2.67
C VAL A 62 7.05 2.64 2.44
N MET A 63 7.52 2.75 1.20
CA MET A 63 8.91 2.42 0.87
C MET A 63 9.49 3.22 -0.29
N LYS A 64 10.82 3.35 -0.30
CA LYS A 64 11.54 3.94 -1.42
C LYS A 64 11.49 3.02 -2.65
N GLY A 65 11.48 3.61 -3.85
CA GLY A 65 11.48 2.86 -5.09
C GLY A 65 12.70 1.95 -5.25
N SER A 66 13.85 2.34 -4.72
CA SER A 66 15.06 1.49 -4.72
C SER A 66 14.84 0.19 -3.94
N THR A 67 14.24 0.28 -2.75
CA THR A 67 13.88 -0.89 -1.94
C THR A 67 12.79 -1.72 -2.61
N LEU A 68 11.81 -1.07 -3.25
CA LEU A 68 10.75 -1.78 -3.97
C LEU A 68 11.30 -2.54 -5.19
N ASN A 69 12.21 -1.93 -5.95
CA ASN A 69 12.94 -2.58 -7.04
C ASN A 69 13.70 -3.81 -6.54
N GLN A 70 14.45 -3.67 -5.43
CA GLN A 70 15.18 -4.78 -4.82
C GLN A 70 14.24 -5.92 -4.40
N LYS A 71 13.12 -5.62 -3.73
CA LYS A 71 12.16 -6.63 -3.28
C LYS A 71 11.39 -7.31 -4.41
N THR A 72 11.18 -6.62 -5.53
CA THR A 72 10.46 -7.16 -6.69
C THR A 72 11.38 -7.79 -7.73
N GLY A 73 12.70 -7.60 -7.61
CA GLY A 73 13.65 -8.00 -8.65
C GLY A 73 13.42 -7.26 -9.97
N THR A 74 12.94 -6.01 -9.92
CA THR A 74 12.65 -5.19 -11.11
C THR A 74 13.33 -3.82 -11.04
N TYR A 75 13.27 -3.07 -12.14
CA TYR A 75 13.71 -1.67 -12.22
C TYR A 75 12.56 -0.75 -12.66
N ASN A 76 11.32 -1.17 -12.40
CA ASN A 76 10.13 -0.48 -12.89
C ASN A 76 9.75 0.73 -12.04
N TYR A 77 10.35 0.89 -10.86
CA TYR A 77 10.05 1.97 -9.93
C TYR A 77 11.20 2.99 -9.92
N ASN A 78 10.86 4.28 -9.86
CA ASN A 78 11.87 5.32 -9.74
C ASN A 78 12.56 5.21 -8.38
N SER A 79 13.87 4.95 -8.38
CA SER A 79 14.66 4.73 -7.18
C SER A 79 14.64 5.89 -6.17
N TYR A 80 14.40 7.11 -6.64
CA TYR A 80 14.34 8.32 -5.81
C TYR A 80 12.93 8.64 -5.30
N SER A 81 11.89 8.05 -5.91
CA SER A 81 10.51 8.25 -5.50
C SER A 81 10.15 7.42 -4.26
N THR A 82 9.11 7.86 -3.56
CA THR A 82 8.50 7.12 -2.45
C THR A 82 7.15 6.54 -2.88
N TYR A 83 6.89 5.31 -2.48
CA TYR A 83 5.69 4.57 -2.86
C TYR A 83 4.89 4.19 -1.62
N ALA A 84 3.56 4.35 -1.72
CA ALA A 84 2.58 3.79 -0.81
C ALA A 84 2.02 2.49 -1.41
N ILE A 85 1.97 1.44 -0.61
CA ILE A 85 1.56 0.10 -1.02
C ILE A 85 0.41 -0.35 -0.15
N ILE A 86 -0.70 -0.70 -0.81
CA ILE A 86 -1.93 -1.16 -0.20
C ILE A 86 -2.18 -2.58 -0.67
N PHE A 87 -2.29 -3.52 0.27
CA PHE A 87 -2.64 -4.91 -0.03
C PHE A 87 -4.13 -5.12 0.27
N TRP A 88 -4.93 -5.33 -0.77
CA TRP A 88 -6.37 -5.57 -0.66
C TRP A 88 -6.68 -7.06 -0.45
N SER A 89 -5.90 -7.93 -1.08
CA SER A 89 -5.97 -9.38 -0.91
C SER A 89 -4.61 -10.01 -1.23
N GLU A 90 -4.51 -11.34 -1.16
CA GLU A 90 -3.25 -12.07 -1.37
C GLU A 90 -2.58 -11.80 -2.72
N ASP A 91 -3.34 -11.45 -3.76
CA ASP A 91 -2.82 -11.19 -5.11
C ASP A 91 -3.26 -9.81 -5.65
N GLN A 92 -3.85 -8.97 -4.79
CA GLN A 92 -4.34 -7.66 -5.18
C GLN A 92 -3.65 -6.58 -4.37
N ALA A 93 -2.76 -5.85 -5.02
CA ALA A 93 -2.06 -4.71 -4.44
C ALA A 93 -2.19 -3.46 -5.32
N SER A 94 -2.22 -2.30 -4.66
CA SER A 94 -2.06 -1.00 -5.30
C SER A 94 -0.73 -0.41 -4.88
N ILE A 95 0.08 -0.02 -5.88
CA ILE A 95 1.37 0.63 -5.68
C ILE A 95 1.24 2.04 -6.23
N ILE A 96 1.36 3.02 -5.35
CA ILE A 96 1.07 4.42 -5.61
C ILE A 96 2.36 5.21 -5.42
N GLU A 97 2.85 5.83 -6.49
CA GLU A 97 3.96 6.77 -6.42
C GLU A 97 3.47 8.08 -5.80
N LEU A 98 4.03 8.45 -4.65
CA LEU A 98 3.65 9.67 -3.94
C LEU A 98 4.29 10.87 -4.62
N SER A 99 3.50 11.90 -4.93
CA SER A 99 4.00 13.12 -5.56
C SER A 99 4.95 13.90 -4.64
N TYR A 100 4.69 13.85 -3.33
CA TYR A 100 5.54 14.43 -2.30
C TYR A 100 5.32 13.68 -0.99
N PHE A 101 6.40 13.28 -0.33
CA PHE A 101 6.33 12.63 0.98
C PHE A 101 7.49 13.09 1.87
N SER A 102 7.16 13.76 2.96
CA SER A 102 8.12 14.31 3.93
C SER A 102 8.43 13.36 5.10
N GLY A 103 7.96 12.11 5.04
CA GLY A 103 8.13 11.11 6.11
C GLY A 103 6.86 10.80 6.91
N SER A 104 5.81 11.61 6.76
CA SER A 104 4.53 11.38 7.45
C SER A 104 3.32 11.82 6.62
N PHE A 105 2.22 11.09 6.70
CA PHE A 105 0.94 11.52 6.15
C PHE A 105 0.24 12.53 7.06
N THR A 106 -0.43 13.50 6.45
CA THR A 106 -1.23 14.52 7.14
C THR A 106 -2.71 14.32 6.87
N ALA A 107 -3.57 15.04 7.63
CA ALA A 107 -5.01 15.04 7.38
C ALA A 107 -5.38 15.69 6.02
N TYR A 108 -4.57 16.65 5.54
CA TYR A 108 -4.78 17.34 4.26
C TYR A 108 -4.66 16.43 3.04
N GLY A 109 -4.05 15.26 3.21
CA GLY A 109 -3.91 14.26 2.17
C GLY A 109 -2.65 14.43 1.35
N THR A 110 -2.01 13.30 1.08
CA THR A 110 -0.88 13.16 0.17
C THR A 110 -1.40 12.62 -1.16
N GLN A 111 -1.05 13.30 -2.24
CA GLN A 111 -1.41 12.87 -3.59
C GLN A 111 -0.40 11.85 -4.12
N GLY A 112 -0.88 10.95 -4.98
CA GLY A 112 -0.04 10.00 -5.68
C GLY A 112 -0.69 9.44 -6.94
N THR A 113 0.07 8.68 -7.71
CA THR A 113 -0.40 8.05 -8.95
C THR A 113 -0.01 6.57 -8.97
N ASP A 114 -0.95 5.70 -9.31
CA ASP A 114 -0.66 4.27 -9.41
C ASP A 114 -0.06 3.86 -10.77
N GLN A 115 0.32 2.59 -10.86
CA GLN A 115 0.90 1.99 -12.08
C GLN A 115 -0.03 2.03 -13.31
N ARG A 116 -1.33 2.30 -13.11
CA ARG A 116 -2.35 2.43 -14.16
C ARG A 116 -2.63 3.90 -14.52
N GLY A 117 -1.91 4.85 -13.92
CA GLY A 117 -2.11 6.29 -14.13
C GLY A 117 -3.29 6.87 -13.36
N ARG A 118 -3.88 6.12 -12.42
CA ARG A 118 -4.99 6.62 -11.60
C ARG A 118 -4.44 7.50 -10.49
N LYS A 119 -5.10 8.63 -10.23
CA LYS A 119 -4.75 9.51 -9.11
C LYS A 119 -5.32 8.97 -7.80
N TRP A 120 -4.56 9.14 -6.73
CA TRP A 120 -4.87 8.71 -5.38
C TRP A 120 -4.63 9.83 -4.39
N GLN A 121 -5.43 9.85 -3.32
CA GLN A 121 -5.25 10.71 -2.16
C GLN A 121 -5.21 9.82 -0.91
N LEU A 122 -4.18 10.01 -0.08
CA LEU A 122 -3.96 9.26 1.16
C LEU A 122 -3.91 10.22 2.34
N SER A 123 -4.82 10.11 3.29
CA SER A 123 -4.97 11.02 4.43
C SER A 123 -4.91 10.27 5.76
N LYS A 124 -4.17 10.83 6.72
CA LYS A 124 -4.23 10.37 8.12
C LYS A 124 -5.39 11.09 8.83
N THR A 125 -6.56 10.46 8.85
CA THR A 125 -7.78 11.02 9.44
C THR A 125 -8.63 9.90 10.04
N THR A 126 -9.38 10.21 11.10
CA THR A 126 -10.38 9.31 11.69
C THR A 126 -11.70 9.30 10.90
N LEU A 127 -11.93 10.33 10.08
CA LEU A 127 -13.14 10.46 9.26
C LEU A 127 -12.85 9.94 7.85
N CYS A 128 -13.28 8.71 7.56
CA CYS A 128 -13.11 8.08 6.25
C CYS A 128 -14.45 7.67 5.63
N TYR A 129 -14.91 8.45 4.66
CA TYR A 129 -16.17 8.26 3.93
C TYR A 129 -15.99 8.55 2.44
#